data_AF-A0A286G3N2-F1
#
_entry.id   AF-A0A286G3N2-F1
#
_cell.length_a   1.000
_cell.length_b   1.000
_cell.length_c   1.000
_cell.angle_alpha   90.00
_cell.angle_beta   90.00
_cell.angle_gamma   90.00
#
_symmetry.space_group_name_H-M   'P 1'
#
loop_
_entity.id
_entity.type
_entity.pdbx_description
1 polymer ?
#
loop_
_entity_poly.entity_id
_entity_poly.type
_entity_poly.pdbx_seq_one_letter_code
_entity_poly.pdbx_strand_id
1 'polypeptide(L)'
;MSLPHAILTALLEKPSSGLELTRRFDKSIGYFWSATHQQIYRELGKLEAEGHIRTLPAEQPARGQKKSYEVLPAGRAELARWTAASQDPKPQRDVLLLRLRAAAVVGTAGLESDLRRHLELHQRQLAEYEEIERRDFPPDRTGPQDRLRHLVLRAGIDLETFWTQWLTEALKEFTALPAEAPEPTGDTSG
;
A
#
# COMPACT_ATOMS: atom_id res chain seq x y z
N MET A 1 2.83 5.22 -13.69
CA MET A 1 2.70 3.77 -13.39
C MET A 1 3.93 3.36 -12.60
N SER A 2 3.79 2.70 -11.44
CA SER A 2 4.90 2.46 -10.50
C SER A 2 5.19 0.99 -10.19
N LEU A 3 4.30 0.05 -10.56
CA LEU A 3 4.53 -1.38 -10.35
C LEU A 3 5.78 -1.92 -11.10
N PRO A 4 6.04 -1.56 -12.37
CA PRO A 4 7.27 -1.98 -13.05
C PRO A 4 8.53 -1.55 -12.29
N HIS A 5 8.56 -0.31 -11.78
CA HIS A 5 9.66 0.22 -10.99
C HIS A 5 9.81 -0.47 -9.63
N ALA A 6 8.70 -0.83 -8.98
CA ALA A 6 8.73 -1.64 -7.76
C ALA A 6 9.34 -3.03 -8.02
N ILE A 7 8.97 -3.68 -9.13
CA ILE A 7 9.52 -4.99 -9.54
C ILE A 7 11.03 -4.87 -9.83
N LEU A 8 11.44 -3.86 -10.61
CA LEU A 8 12.86 -3.61 -10.90
C LEU A 8 13.66 -3.37 -9.61
N THR A 9 13.15 -2.54 -8.70
CA THR A 9 13.78 -2.28 -7.40
C THR A 9 13.96 -3.58 -6.62
N ALA A 10 12.90 -4.38 -6.49
CA ALA A 10 12.93 -5.63 -5.75
C ALA A 10 13.93 -6.67 -6.30
N LEU A 11 14.01 -6.77 -7.63
CA LEU A 11 14.96 -7.66 -8.33
C LEU A 11 16.40 -7.16 -8.22
N LEU A 12 16.62 -5.85 -8.20
CA LEU A 12 17.95 -5.25 -8.00
C LEU A 12 18.48 -5.46 -6.58
N GLU A 13 17.61 -5.40 -5.58
CA GLU A 13 17.98 -5.71 -4.20
C GLU A 13 18.36 -7.19 -4.04
N LYS A 14 17.63 -8.08 -4.70
CA LYS A 14 17.90 -9.52 -4.70
C LYS A 14 17.26 -10.18 -5.92
N PRO A 15 18.04 -10.77 -6.84
CA PRO A 15 17.52 -11.60 -7.91
C PRO A 15 16.62 -12.69 -7.33
N SER A 16 15.44 -12.87 -7.92
CA SER A 16 14.40 -13.72 -7.34
C SER A 16 13.56 -14.35 -8.46
N SER A 17 12.97 -15.51 -8.17
CA SER A 17 11.90 -16.05 -9.01
C SER A 17 10.60 -15.27 -8.85
N GLY A 18 9.68 -15.42 -9.81
CA GLY A 18 8.37 -14.75 -9.75
C GLY A 18 7.61 -15.07 -8.46
N LEU A 19 7.68 -16.32 -7.98
CA LEU A 19 7.04 -16.73 -6.72
C LEU A 19 7.72 -16.14 -5.48
N GLU A 20 9.05 -16.02 -5.50
CA GLU A 20 9.77 -15.36 -4.40
C GLU A 20 9.51 -13.86 -4.39
N LEU A 21 9.36 -13.26 -5.57
CA LEU A 21 9.00 -11.87 -5.72
C LEU A 21 7.60 -11.62 -5.13
N THR A 22 6.59 -12.41 -5.48
CA THR A 22 5.25 -12.25 -4.88
C THR A 22 5.28 -12.37 -3.36
N ARG A 23 6.00 -13.36 -2.82
CA ARG A 23 6.18 -13.51 -1.35
C ARG A 23 6.89 -12.33 -0.70
N ARG A 24 7.83 -11.68 -1.39
CA ARG A 24 8.51 -10.47 -0.89
C ARG A 24 7.61 -9.24 -0.96
N PHE A 25 6.78 -9.14 -2.00
CA PHE A 25 5.72 -8.13 -2.04
C PHE A 25 4.75 -8.31 -0.87
N ASP A 26 4.35 -9.53 -0.55
CA ASP A 26 3.46 -9.78 0.58
C ASP A 26 4.10 -9.48 1.95
N LYS A 27 5.44 -9.47 2.07
CA LYS A 27 6.17 -9.37 3.35
C LYS A 27 6.98 -8.08 3.60
N SER A 28 7.41 -7.36 2.57
CA SER A 28 8.34 -6.23 2.75
C SER A 28 8.05 -5.03 1.86
N ILE A 29 7.50 -5.24 0.67
CA ILE A 29 7.19 -4.15 -0.28
C ILE A 29 5.71 -3.76 -0.22
N GLY A 30 4.84 -4.66 0.24
CA GLY A 30 3.38 -4.50 0.32
C GLY A 30 2.93 -3.35 1.20
N TYR A 31 3.77 -2.92 2.14
CA TYR A 31 3.52 -1.78 3.03
C TYR A 31 3.36 -0.45 2.28
N PHE A 32 3.98 -0.30 1.10
CA PHE A 32 3.92 0.94 0.31
C PHE A 32 3.40 0.73 -1.11
N TRP A 33 3.34 -0.53 -1.55
CA TRP A 33 2.86 -0.85 -2.89
C TRP A 33 2.17 -2.22 -2.91
N SER A 34 0.84 -2.22 -2.98
CA SER A 34 0.07 -3.44 -3.16
C SER A 34 -0.04 -3.81 -4.64
N ALA A 35 0.22 -5.08 -4.95
CA ALA A 35 0.01 -5.65 -6.27
C ALA A 35 -0.41 -7.11 -6.13
N THR A 36 -1.42 -7.52 -6.91
CA THR A 36 -1.83 -8.92 -6.93
C THR A 36 -0.74 -9.77 -7.61
N HIS A 37 -0.68 -11.06 -7.26
CA HIS A 37 0.26 -11.98 -7.91
C HIS A 37 0.10 -11.96 -9.44
N GLN A 38 -1.15 -11.91 -9.93
CA GLN A 38 -1.45 -11.81 -11.36
C GLN A 38 -0.88 -10.53 -11.98
N GLN A 39 -0.98 -9.38 -11.31
CA GLN A 39 -0.38 -8.13 -11.78
C GLN A 39 1.14 -8.26 -11.84
N ILE A 40 1.78 -8.84 -10.82
CA ILE A 40 3.24 -9.04 -10.79
C ILE A 40 3.70 -9.90 -11.97
N TYR A 41 3.07 -11.06 -12.22
CA TYR A 41 3.43 -11.93 -13.34
C TYR A 41 3.22 -11.27 -14.70
N ARG A 42 2.13 -10.51 -14.86
CA ARG A 42 1.89 -9.76 -16.10
C ARG A 42 2.96 -8.71 -16.35
N GLU A 43 3.34 -7.95 -15.33
CA GLU A 43 4.38 -6.92 -15.47
C GLU A 43 5.77 -7.52 -15.65
N LEU A 44 6.09 -8.67 -15.05
CA LEU A 44 7.33 -9.41 -15.32
C LEU A 44 7.45 -9.77 -16.82
N GLY A 45 6.37 -10.27 -17.43
CA GLY A 45 6.37 -10.60 -18.86
C GLY A 45 6.61 -9.39 -19.76
N LYS A 46 6.06 -8.21 -19.39
CA LYS A 46 6.31 -6.96 -20.13
C LYS A 46 7.74 -6.49 -19.99
N LEU A 47 8.27 -6.46 -18.76
CA LEU A 47 9.66 -6.07 -18.50
C LEU A 47 10.66 -6.97 -19.23
N GLU A 48 10.36 -8.27 -19.37
CA GLU A 48 11.18 -9.20 -20.14
C GLU A 48 11.09 -8.90 -21.65
N ALA A 49 9.88 -8.68 -22.18
CA ALA A 49 9.66 -8.31 -23.58
C ALA A 49 10.31 -6.96 -23.96
N GLU A 50 10.37 -6.02 -23.03
CA GLU A 50 11.00 -4.71 -23.18
C GLU A 50 12.53 -4.73 -22.97
N GLY A 51 13.10 -5.89 -22.62
CA GLY A 51 14.54 -6.04 -22.40
C GLY A 51 15.05 -5.34 -21.12
N HIS A 52 14.16 -5.10 -20.16
CA HIS A 52 14.53 -4.56 -18.84
C HIS A 52 15.01 -5.64 -17.87
N ILE A 53 14.52 -6.87 -18.05
CA ILE A 53 14.94 -8.05 -17.28
C ILE A 53 15.21 -9.23 -18.22
N ARG A 54 15.87 -10.27 -17.71
CA ARG A 54 15.93 -11.58 -18.37
C ARG A 54 15.75 -12.72 -17.37
N THR A 55 15.26 -13.85 -17.86
CA THR A 55 15.28 -15.11 -17.12
C THR A 55 16.71 -15.66 -17.02
N LEU A 56 17.14 -16.03 -15.82
CA LEU A 56 18.40 -16.72 -15.56
C LEU A 56 18.30 -18.20 -15.97
N PRO A 57 19.35 -18.77 -16.58
CA PRO A 57 19.43 -20.21 -16.83
C PRO A 57 19.36 -20.98 -15.52
N ALA A 58 18.61 -22.09 -15.51
CA ALA A 58 18.62 -23.03 -14.39
C ALA A 58 19.97 -23.76 -14.33
N GLU A 59 20.58 -23.86 -13.15
CA GLU A 59 21.81 -24.65 -12.95
C GLU A 59 21.58 -26.15 -13.23
N GLN A 60 20.35 -26.65 -13.08
CA GLN A 60 19.95 -28.01 -13.47
C GLN A 60 18.55 -28.00 -14.11
N PRO A 61 18.40 -28.36 -15.40
CA PRO A 61 17.09 -28.39 -16.06
C PRO A 61 16.24 -29.54 -15.50
N ALA A 62 15.36 -29.22 -14.56
CA ALA A 62 14.34 -30.12 -14.02
C ALA A 62 12.93 -29.58 -14.35
N ARG A 63 11.98 -30.50 -14.58
CA ARG A 63 10.59 -30.15 -14.85
C ARG A 63 9.99 -29.45 -13.62
N GLY A 64 9.59 -28.19 -13.76
CA GLY A 64 9.05 -27.37 -12.65
C GLY A 64 10.05 -26.40 -11.99
N GLN A 65 11.25 -26.23 -12.56
CA GLN A 65 12.22 -25.22 -12.11
C GLN A 65 11.64 -23.80 -12.14
N LYS A 66 11.89 -23.04 -11.08
CA LYS A 66 11.42 -21.66 -10.93
C LYS A 66 12.26 -20.74 -11.81
N LYS A 67 11.63 -19.99 -12.69
CA LYS A 67 12.29 -18.93 -13.46
C LYS A 67 12.73 -17.81 -12.52
N SER A 68 14.03 -17.67 -12.33
CA SER A 68 14.65 -16.53 -11.65
C SER A 68 14.89 -15.40 -12.65
N TYR A 69 14.69 -14.16 -12.22
CA TYR A 69 14.89 -13.00 -13.07
C TYR A 69 16.05 -12.16 -12.56
N GLU A 70 16.78 -11.55 -13.49
CA GLU A 70 17.74 -10.50 -13.21
C GLU A 70 17.48 -9.26 -14.04
N VAL A 71 17.88 -8.11 -13.50
CA VAL A 71 17.69 -6.80 -14.14
C VAL A 71 18.86 -6.48 -15.05
N LEU A 72 18.53 -6.13 -16.30
CA LEU A 72 19.49 -5.74 -17.33
C LEU A 72 19.91 -4.27 -17.19
N PRO A 73 21.00 -3.83 -17.86
CA PRO A 73 21.42 -2.43 -17.85
C PRO A 73 20.30 -1.45 -18.24
N ALA A 74 19.45 -1.82 -19.20
CA ALA A 74 18.30 -1.03 -19.60
C ALA A 74 17.28 -0.84 -18.45
N GLY A 75 17.01 -1.89 -17.66
CA GLY A 75 16.13 -1.79 -16.50
C GLY A 75 16.70 -0.94 -15.37
N ARG A 76 18.03 -0.95 -15.18
CA ARG A 76 18.70 -0.02 -14.24
C ARG A 76 18.59 1.43 -14.70
N ALA A 77 18.82 1.68 -15.99
CA ALA A 77 18.71 3.01 -16.57
C ALA A 77 17.27 3.54 -16.49
N GLU A 78 16.28 2.69 -16.74
CA GLU A 78 14.86 3.02 -16.57
C GLU A 78 14.56 3.47 -15.14
N LEU A 79 14.98 2.67 -14.15
CA LEU A 79 14.74 2.99 -12.75
C LEU A 79 15.42 4.29 -12.34
N ALA A 80 16.66 4.52 -12.76
CA ALA A 80 17.39 5.76 -12.48
C ALA A 80 16.69 6.99 -13.10
N ARG A 81 16.21 6.85 -14.34
CA ARG A 81 15.46 7.91 -15.03
C ARG A 81 14.14 8.20 -14.30
N TRP A 82 13.44 7.16 -13.86
CA TRP A 82 12.18 7.29 -13.12
C TRP A 82 12.36 7.96 -11.76
N THR A 83 13.39 7.60 -10.99
CA THR A 83 13.65 8.23 -9.67
C THR A 83 14.10 9.68 -9.78
N ALA A 84 14.68 10.09 -10.92
CA ALA A 84 15.09 11.47 -11.18
C ALA A 84 13.96 12.35 -11.76
N ALA A 85 12.85 11.74 -12.22
CA ALA A 85 11.75 12.48 -12.83
C ALA A 85 10.97 13.25 -11.76
N SER A 86 10.71 14.54 -12.02
CA SER A 86 9.79 15.33 -11.19
C SER A 86 8.38 14.77 -11.31
N GLN A 87 7.64 14.77 -10.21
CA GLN A 87 6.26 14.34 -10.15
C GLN A 87 5.46 15.35 -9.33
N ASP A 88 4.31 15.76 -9.85
CA ASP A 88 3.39 16.58 -9.07
C ASP A 88 2.73 15.75 -7.96
N PRO A 89 2.46 16.35 -6.77
CA PRO A 89 1.65 15.71 -5.76
C PRO A 89 0.31 15.28 -6.34
N LYS A 90 -0.06 14.02 -6.13
CA LYS A 90 -1.37 13.55 -6.57
C LYS A 90 -2.44 13.98 -5.57
N PRO A 91 -3.60 14.49 -6.02
CA PRO A 91 -4.72 14.74 -5.14
C PRO A 91 -5.12 13.45 -4.42
N GLN A 92 -5.21 13.51 -3.10
CA GLN A 92 -5.73 12.41 -2.30
C GLN A 92 -7.25 12.33 -2.52
N ARG A 93 -7.71 11.22 -3.09
CA ARG A 93 -9.14 10.92 -3.29
C ARG A 93 -9.52 9.79 -2.36
N ASP A 94 -10.13 10.16 -1.24
CA ASP A 94 -10.55 9.20 -0.23
C ASP A 94 -12.07 8.99 -0.25
N VAL A 95 -12.48 7.73 -0.41
CA VAL A 95 -13.90 7.35 -0.51
C VAL A 95 -14.61 7.49 0.83
N LEU A 96 -13.92 7.24 1.95
CA LEU A 96 -14.51 7.36 3.29
C LEU A 96 -14.85 8.81 3.59
N LEU A 97 -13.94 9.75 3.27
CA LEU A 97 -14.18 11.18 3.44
C LEU A 97 -15.36 11.67 2.58
N LEU A 98 -15.46 11.19 1.34
CA LEU A 98 -16.61 11.51 0.47
C LEU A 98 -17.92 10.93 1.01
N ARG A 99 -17.91 9.71 1.54
CA ARG A 99 -19.08 9.09 2.17
C ARG A 99 -19.52 9.85 3.42
N LEU A 100 -18.59 10.34 4.22
CA LEU A 100 -18.89 11.19 5.38
C LEU A 100 -19.58 12.50 4.95
N ARG A 101 -19.08 13.14 3.88
CA ARG A 101 -19.73 14.32 3.29
C ARG A 101 -21.15 14.00 2.80
N ALA A 102 -21.36 12.84 2.17
CA ALA A 102 -22.68 12.43 1.70
C ALA A 102 -23.63 12.15 2.87
N ALA A 103 -23.16 11.53 3.94
CA ALA A 103 -23.95 11.22 5.14
C ALA A 103 -24.49 12.47 5.84
N ALA A 104 -23.80 13.60 5.74
CA ALA A 104 -24.33 14.88 6.23
C ALA A 104 -25.60 15.35 5.49
N VAL A 105 -25.92 14.77 4.32
CA VAL A 105 -27.10 15.09 3.51
C VAL A 105 -28.16 14.00 3.61
N VAL A 106 -27.74 12.72 3.64
CA VAL A 106 -28.66 11.58 3.50
C VAL A 106 -28.83 10.75 4.78
N GLY A 107 -28.23 11.18 5.89
CA GLY A 107 -28.23 10.45 7.15
C GLY A 107 -26.98 9.59 7.36
N THR A 108 -26.76 9.16 8.61
CA THR A 108 -25.52 8.49 9.05
C THR A 108 -25.65 6.97 9.20
N ALA A 109 -26.79 6.39 8.82
CA ALA A 109 -27.10 4.98 9.00
C ALA A 109 -25.97 4.06 8.48
N GLY A 110 -25.43 3.23 9.37
CA GLY A 110 -24.37 2.25 9.08
C GLY A 110 -22.96 2.82 8.92
N LEU A 111 -22.78 4.15 8.83
CA LEU A 111 -21.47 4.76 8.65
C LEU A 111 -20.62 4.66 9.92
N GLU A 112 -21.21 4.79 11.11
CA GLU A 112 -20.49 4.69 12.38
C GLU A 112 -19.83 3.31 12.56
N SER A 113 -20.54 2.22 12.26
CA SER A 113 -20.00 0.86 12.31
C SER A 113 -18.83 0.68 11.32
N ASP A 114 -18.91 1.30 10.15
CA ASP A 114 -17.84 1.25 9.17
C ASP A 114 -16.62 2.09 9.60
N LEU A 115 -16.82 3.25 10.24
CA LEU A 115 -15.75 4.04 10.85
C LEU A 115 -15.01 3.26 11.94
N ARG A 116 -15.73 2.52 12.79
CA ARG A 116 -15.12 1.62 13.79
C ARG A 116 -14.29 0.52 13.12
N ARG A 117 -14.83 -0.12 12.08
CA ARG A 117 -14.09 -1.12 11.30
C ARG A 117 -12.82 -0.54 10.68
N HIS A 118 -12.89 0.66 10.12
CA HIS A 118 -11.71 1.36 9.59
C HIS A 118 -10.68 1.63 10.71
N LEU A 119 -11.12 2.10 11.87
CA LEU A 119 -10.23 2.37 13.00
C LEU A 119 -9.46 1.11 13.42
N GLU A 120 -10.16 -0.02 13.55
CA GLU A 120 -9.51 -1.30 13.88
C GLU A 120 -8.48 -1.73 12.84
N LEU A 121 -8.77 -1.54 11.55
CA LEU A 121 -7.85 -1.90 10.47
C LEU A 121 -6.60 -1.01 10.48
N HIS A 122 -6.75 0.30 10.63
CA HIS A 122 -5.63 1.24 10.71
C HIS A 122 -4.79 1.01 11.98
N GLN A 123 -5.41 0.70 13.13
CA GLN A 123 -4.69 0.35 14.36
C GLN A 123 -3.86 -0.93 14.21
N ARG A 124 -4.41 -1.97 13.56
CA ARG A 124 -3.66 -3.21 13.27
C ARG A 124 -2.48 -2.93 12.35
N GLN A 125 -2.68 -2.12 11.32
CA GLN A 125 -1.61 -1.77 10.38
C GLN A 125 -0.50 -0.94 11.04
N LEU A 126 -0.87 0.04 11.88
CA LEU A 126 0.07 0.84 12.67
C LEU A 126 0.93 -0.05 13.56
N ALA A 127 0.30 -0.96 14.32
CA ALA A 127 1.02 -1.88 15.20
C ALA A 127 2.00 -2.79 14.43
N GLU A 128 1.64 -3.21 13.22
CA GLU A 128 2.54 -3.96 12.34
C GLU A 128 3.75 -3.11 11.91
N TYR A 129 3.53 -1.85 11.51
CA TYR A 129 4.62 -0.94 11.12
C TYR A 129 5.57 -0.62 12.26
N GLU A 130 5.05 -0.38 13.46
CA GLU A 130 5.87 -0.14 14.65
C GLU A 130 6.71 -1.38 15.02
N GLU A 131 6.17 -2.59 14.86
CA GLU A 131 6.93 -3.82 15.09
C GLU A 131 8.05 -4.00 14.06
N ILE A 132 7.78 -3.68 12.80
CA ILE A 132 8.81 -3.69 11.74
C ILE A 132 9.89 -2.66 12.04
N GLU A 133 9.52 -1.46 12.49
CA GLU A 133 10.47 -0.41 12.84
C GLU A 133 11.42 -0.89 13.94
N ARG A 134 10.87 -1.46 15.02
CA ARG A 134 11.68 -2.02 16.12
C ARG A 134 12.59 -3.15 15.67
N ARG A 135 12.11 -4.04 14.80
CA ARG A 135 12.86 -5.24 14.35
C ARG A 135 13.93 -4.92 13.33
N ASP A 136 13.61 -4.12 12.32
CA ASP A 136 14.43 -4.00 11.11
C ASP A 136 15.31 -2.73 11.09
N PHE A 137 15.00 -1.74 11.92
CA PHE A 137 15.67 -0.44 11.99
C PHE A 137 16.17 -0.10 13.40
N PRO A 138 17.04 -0.93 14.00
CA PRO A 138 17.64 -0.62 15.30
C PRO A 138 18.58 0.60 15.22
N PRO A 139 18.85 1.30 16.35
CA PRO A 139 19.56 2.59 16.35
C PRO A 139 20.98 2.57 15.76
N ASP A 140 21.63 1.41 15.75
CA ASP A 140 22.97 1.18 15.22
C ASP A 140 22.99 1.03 13.68
N ARG A 141 21.83 0.78 13.06
CA ARG A 141 21.69 0.61 11.61
C ARG A 141 21.51 1.94 10.89
N THR A 142 22.63 2.60 10.59
CA THR A 142 22.64 4.01 10.13
C THR A 142 23.10 4.24 8.68
N GLY A 143 23.25 3.18 7.88
CA GLY A 143 23.70 3.26 6.50
C GLY A 143 22.75 4.08 5.59
N PRO A 144 23.23 4.76 4.54
CA PRO A 144 22.38 5.61 3.69
C PRO A 144 21.15 4.89 3.10
N GLN A 145 21.30 3.62 2.69
CA GLN A 145 20.18 2.82 2.17
C GLN A 145 19.15 2.49 3.26
N ASP A 146 19.62 2.19 4.46
CA ASP A 146 18.73 1.90 5.60
C ASP A 146 17.96 3.16 6.01
N ARG A 147 18.60 4.34 6.00
CA ARG A 147 17.91 5.62 6.23
C ARG A 147 16.81 5.88 5.21
N LEU A 148 17.05 5.59 3.93
CA LEU A 148 16.03 5.76 2.88
C LEU A 148 14.87 4.78 3.07
N ARG A 149 15.15 3.51 3.38
CA ARG A 149 14.12 2.50 3.67
C ARG A 149 13.32 2.85 4.92
N HIS A 150 13.99 3.32 5.97
CA HIS A 150 13.35 3.77 7.20
C HIS A 150 12.44 4.97 6.95
N LEU A 151 12.89 5.94 6.15
CA LEU A 151 12.09 7.11 5.79
C LEU A 151 10.76 6.72 5.13
N VAL A 152 10.77 5.69 4.29
CA VAL A 152 9.55 5.15 3.68
C VAL A 152 8.64 4.52 4.73
N LEU A 153 9.18 3.71 5.65
CA LEU A 153 8.41 3.13 6.77
C LEU A 153 7.78 4.18 7.68
N ARG A 154 8.55 5.20 8.06
CA ARG A 154 8.02 6.28 8.88
C ARG A 154 6.87 7.02 8.20
N ALA A 155 6.93 7.23 6.87
CA ALA A 155 5.80 7.82 6.15
C ALA A 155 4.53 6.97 6.26
N GLY A 156 4.66 5.64 6.29
CA GLY A 156 3.56 4.72 6.60
C GLY A 156 3.04 4.88 8.04
N ILE A 157 3.94 4.89 9.02
CA ILE A 157 3.59 5.09 10.44
C ILE A 157 2.87 6.43 10.65
N ASP A 158 3.39 7.51 10.07
CA ASP A 158 2.81 8.85 10.18
C ASP A 158 1.40 8.90 9.58
N LEU A 159 1.19 8.23 8.44
CA LEU A 159 -0.12 8.14 7.79
C LEU A 159 -1.13 7.31 8.61
N GLU A 160 -0.73 6.15 9.12
CA GLU A 160 -1.61 5.32 9.96
C GLU A 160 -1.90 5.99 11.31
N THR A 161 -0.92 6.71 11.87
CA THR A 161 -1.11 7.55 13.06
C THR A 161 -2.15 8.64 12.81
N PHE A 162 -2.06 9.33 11.67
CA PHE A 162 -3.08 10.31 11.27
C PHE A 162 -4.47 9.67 11.19
N TRP A 163 -4.62 8.53 10.52
CA TRP A 163 -5.92 7.88 10.35
C TRP A 163 -6.51 7.41 11.67
N THR A 164 -5.71 6.78 12.53
CA THR A 164 -6.17 6.30 13.84
C THR A 164 -6.64 7.45 14.73
N GLN A 165 -5.88 8.55 14.78
CA GLN A 165 -6.26 9.76 15.51
C GLN A 165 -7.53 10.38 14.94
N TRP A 166 -7.59 10.61 13.63
CA TRP A 166 -8.73 11.24 12.98
C TRP A 166 -10.02 10.41 13.13
N LEU A 167 -9.96 9.09 12.94
CA LEU A 167 -11.11 8.20 13.12
C LEU A 167 -11.59 8.16 14.57
N THR A 168 -10.67 8.23 15.53
CA THR A 168 -10.99 8.31 16.96
C THR A 168 -11.79 9.58 17.25
N GLU A 169 -11.35 10.73 16.74
CA GLU A 169 -12.09 12.00 16.91
C GLU A 169 -13.43 11.98 16.14
N ALA A 170 -13.45 11.46 14.91
CA ALA A 170 -14.69 11.35 14.13
C ALA A 170 -15.75 10.50 14.85
N LEU A 171 -15.37 9.39 15.48
CA LEU A 171 -16.32 8.56 16.25
C LEU A 171 -16.89 9.27 17.49
N LYS A 172 -16.13 10.19 18.11
CA LYS A 172 -16.66 11.02 19.21
C LYS A 172 -17.76 11.95 18.70
N GLU A 173 -17.56 12.57 17.53
CA GLU A 173 -18.58 13.42 16.90
C GLU A 173 -19.85 12.62 16.59
N PHE A 174 -19.74 11.39 16.08
CA PHE A 174 -20.90 10.53 15.83
C PHE A 174 -21.68 10.18 17.10
N THR A 175 -20.98 10.01 18.23
CA THR A 175 -21.63 9.75 19.53
C THR A 175 -22.38 10.99 20.04
N ALA A 176 -21.96 12.19 19.64
CA ALA A 176 -22.57 13.46 20.01
C ALA A 176 -23.71 13.88 19.07
N LEU A 177 -23.87 13.23 17.91
CA LEU A 177 -24.96 13.53 16.99
C LEU A 177 -26.31 13.18 17.63
N PRO A 178 -27.32 14.06 17.54
CA PRO A 178 -28.66 13.71 17.99
C PRO A 178 -29.16 12.51 17.19
N ALA A 179 -29.80 11.56 17.88
CA ALA A 179 -30.49 10.45 17.22
C ALA A 179 -31.44 11.04 16.17
N GLU A 180 -31.40 10.52 14.94
CA GLU A 180 -32.31 10.92 13.86
C GLU A 180 -33.74 10.95 14.41
N ALA A 181 -34.33 12.14 14.47
CA ALA A 181 -35.72 12.26 14.85
C ALA A 181 -36.53 11.46 13.82
N PRO A 182 -37.45 10.57 14.25
CA PRO A 182 -38.29 9.86 13.29
C PRO A 182 -38.99 10.89 12.42
N GLU A 183 -38.96 10.68 11.09
CA GLU A 183 -39.73 11.51 10.17
C GLU A 183 -41.16 11.62 10.69
N PRO A 184 -41.75 12.83 10.74
CA PRO A 184 -43.15 12.95 11.11
C PRO A 184 -43.93 12.12 10.11
N THR A 185 -44.44 10.97 10.55
CA THR A 185 -45.39 10.16 9.79
C THR A 185 -46.51 11.10 9.39
N GLY A 186 -46.54 11.45 8.11
CA GLY A 186 -47.56 12.32 7.55
C GLY A 186 -48.91 11.69 7.79
N ASP A 187 -49.61 12.19 8.81
CA ASP A 187 -51.03 11.95 9.01
C ASP A 187 -51.76 12.73 7.92
N THR A 188 -51.85 12.14 6.72
CA THR A 188 -52.88 12.50 5.74
C THR A 188 -54.16 11.78 6.13
N SER A 189 -54.79 12.29 7.19
CA SER A 189 -56.23 12.15 7.37
C SER A 189 -56.91 13.20 6.48
N GLY A 190 -57.57 12.73 5.42
CA GLY A 190 -58.41 13.50 4.51
C GLY A 190 -59.38 12.57 3.79
#